data_AF-A0A4D4LS77-F1
#
_entry.id   AF-A0A4D4LS77-F1
#
_cell.length_a   1.000
_cell.length_b   1.000
_cell.length_c   1.000
_cell.angle_alpha   90.00
_cell.angle_beta   90.00
_cell.angle_gamma   90.00
#
_symmetry.space_group_name_H-M   'P 1'
#
loop_
_entity.id
_entity.type
_entity.pdbx_description
1 polymer ?
#
loop_
_entity_poly.entity_id
_entity_poly.type
_entity_poly.pdbx_seq_one_letter_code
_entity_poly.pdbx_strand_id
1 'polypeptide(L)' 'MICCAAMDTAGATPGLDWLDGPTLLINGERAADLTPRVLTLIEDGDPTPLRSWLHHSGIRPEKPVRLV' A
#
# COMPACT_ATOMS: atom_id res chain seq x y z
N MET A 1 -4.32 -11.36 -7.49
CA MET A 1 -4.70 -11.23 -6.06
C MET A 1 -4.40 -9.80 -5.67
N ILE A 2 -5.42 -8.92 -5.63
CA ILE A 2 -5.24 -7.52 -5.24
C ILE A 2 -5.37 -7.50 -3.71
N CYS A 3 -4.29 -7.16 -3.00
CA CYS A 3 -4.31 -7.11 -1.53
C CYS A 3 -5.19 -5.94 -1.07
N CYS A 4 -6.37 -6.25 -0.54
CA CYS A 4 -7.18 -5.31 0.22
C CYS A 4 -6.54 -5.10 1.61
N ALA A 5 -5.45 -4.31 1.68
CA ALA A 5 -5.00 -3.77 2.95
C ALA A 5 -6.04 -2.74 3.45
N ALA A 6 -6.29 -2.67 4.76
CA ALA A 6 -7.16 -1.65 5.36
C ALA A 6 -6.48 -0.26 5.33
N MET A 7 -6.47 0.36 4.15
CA MET A 7 -5.93 1.68 3.88
C MET A 7 -6.76 2.82 4.54
N ASP A 8 -7.99 2.49 4.96
CA ASP A 8 -8.92 3.41 5.64
C ASP A 8 -8.44 3.87 7.03
N THR A 9 -7.42 3.20 7.59
CA THR A 9 -6.83 3.56 8.89
C THR A 9 -5.94 4.81 8.85
N ALA A 10 -5.61 5.32 7.65
CA ALA A 10 -4.75 6.49 7.46
C ALA A 10 -5.25 7.45 6.37
N GLY A 11 -6.54 7.39 5.99
CA GLY A 11 -7.06 8.16 4.86
C GLY A 11 -6.41 7.78 3.53
N ALA A 12 -5.99 6.52 3.40
CA ALA A 12 -5.32 6.02 2.22
C ALA A 12 -6.29 5.27 1.29
N THR A 13 -6.11 5.39 -0.02
CA THR A 13 -6.97 4.75 -1.02
C THR A 13 -6.16 4.06 -2.12
N PRO A 14 -6.61 2.87 -2.58
CA PRO A 14 -5.95 2.19 -3.69
C PRO A 14 -6.26 2.88 -5.01
N GLY A 15 -5.25 2.98 -5.87
CA GLY A 15 -5.40 3.38 -7.27
C GLY A 15 -4.68 2.39 -8.20
N LEU A 16 -5.10 2.34 -9.45
CA LEU A 16 -4.39 1.65 -10.52
C LEU A 16 -4.09 2.68 -11.60
N ASP A 17 -2.81 3.01 -11.75
CA ASP A 17 -2.34 3.82 -12.86
C ASP A 17 -1.85 2.88 -13.96
N TRP A 18 -2.33 3.07 -15.19
CA TRP A 18 -2.00 2.22 -16.33
C TRP A 18 -0.55 2.41 -16.81
N LEU A 19 0.10 3.53 -16.47
CA LEU A 19 1.50 3.78 -16.77
C LEU A 19 2.41 3.45 -15.58
N ASP A 20 1.95 3.77 -14.37
CA ASP A 20 2.79 3.71 -13.16
C ASP A 20 2.49 2.50 -12.24
N GLY A 21 1.50 1.67 -12.57
CA GLY A 21 1.13 0.49 -11.80
C GLY A 21 0.34 0.80 -10.51
N PRO A 22 0.39 -0.09 -9.50
CA PRO A 22 -0.39 0.06 -8.27
C PRO A 22 0.03 1.34 -7.53
N THR A 23 -0.96 2.19 -7.24
CA THR A 23 -0.78 3.47 -6.57
C THR A 23 -1.42 3.44 -5.20
N LEU A 24 -0.79 4.08 -4.23
CA LEU A 24 -1.42 4.41 -2.96
C LEU A 24 -1.50 5.92 -2.82
N LEU A 25 -2.70 6.42 -2.58
CA LEU A 25 -2.90 7.80 -2.14
C LEU A 25 -2.94 7.83 -0.63
N ILE A 26 -2.27 8.78 0.02
CA ILE A 26 -2.35 9.06 1.46
C ILE A 26 -2.73 10.52 1.58
N ASN A 27 -3.87 10.83 2.22
CA ASN A 27 -4.44 12.18 2.27
C ASN A 27 -4.62 12.84 0.89
N GLY A 28 -4.91 12.03 -0.14
CA GLY A 28 -5.10 12.51 -1.53
C GLY A 28 -3.80 12.69 -2.33
N GLU A 29 -2.63 12.50 -1.72
CA GLU A 29 -1.34 12.60 -2.40
C GLU A 29 -0.71 11.24 -2.68
N ARG A 30 0.03 11.14 -3.79
CA ARG A 30 0.69 9.90 -4.20
C ARG A 30 1.87 9.58 -3.27
N ALA A 31 1.86 8.38 -2.70
CA ALA A 31 2.99 7.85 -1.94
C ALA A 31 4.16 7.51 -2.87
N ALA A 32 5.04 8.48 -3.14
CA ALA A 32 6.15 8.36 -4.07
C ALA A 32 7.17 7.26 -3.70
N ASP A 33 7.19 6.86 -2.43
CA ASP A 33 8.10 5.88 -1.89
C ASP A 33 7.53 4.44 -1.89
N LEU A 34 6.29 4.25 -2.36
CA LEU A 34 5.68 2.93 -2.47
C LEU A 34 6.41 2.02 -3.47
N THR A 35 6.69 2.53 -4.67
CA THR A 35 7.25 1.77 -5.80
C THR A 35 8.51 0.96 -5.45
N PRO A 36 9.57 1.55 -4.85
CA PRO A 36 10.76 0.77 -4.53
C PRO A 36 10.51 -0.39 -3.55
N ARG A 37 9.52 -0.27 -2.65
CA ARG A 37 9.19 -1.33 -1.67
C ARG A 37 8.37 -2.47 -2.28
N VAL A 38 7.53 -2.14 -3.25
CA VAL A 38 6.83 -3.14 -4.06
C VAL A 38 7.81 -3.91 -4.94
N LEU A 39 8.82 -3.23 -5.50
CA LEU A 39 9.88 -3.89 -6.26
C LEU A 39 10.66 -4.90 -5.40
N THR A 40 11.12 -4.52 -4.20
CA THR A 40 11.79 -5.47 -3.28
C THR A 40 10.93 -6.69 -2.97
N LEU A 41 9.62 -6.52 -2.78
CA LEU A 41 8.72 -7.66 -2.58
C LEU A 41 8.62 -8.56 -3.82
N ILE A 42 8.57 -7.99 -5.03
CA ILE A 42 8.40 -8.75 -6.27
C ILE A 42 9.70 -9.44 -6.68
N GLU A 43 10.82 -8.71 -6.61
CA GLU A 43 12.12 -9.15 -7.10
C GLU A 43 12.82 -10.07 -6.09
N ASP A 44 12.85 -9.67 -4.81
CA ASP A 44 13.56 -10.41 -3.77
C ASP A 44 12.65 -11.32 -2.94
N GLY A 45 11.32 -11.19 -3.10
CA GLY A 45 10.36 -11.92 -2.29
C GLY A 45 10.28 -11.44 -0.84
N ASP A 46 10.95 -10.34 -0.48
CA ASP A 46 11.00 -9.82 0.89
C ASP A 46 9.86 -8.83 1.17
N PRO A 47 8.86 -9.19 2.01
CA PRO A 47 7.76 -8.30 2.35
C PRO A 47 8.12 -7.27 3.44
N THR A 48 9.28 -7.39 4.09
CA THR A 48 9.64 -6.60 5.28
C THR A 48 9.63 -5.09 5.02
N PRO A 49 10.25 -4.56 3.94
CA PRO A 49 10.29 -3.12 3.70
C PRO A 49 8.89 -2.54 3.48
N LEU A 50 8.05 -3.26 2.73
CA LEU A 50 6.67 -2.84 2.46
C LEU A 50 5.82 -2.87 3.72
N ARG A 51 5.90 -3.94 4.53
CA ARG A 51 5.14 -4.07 5.78
C ARG A 51 5.52 -3.01 6.81
N SER A 52 6.82 -2.77 6.98
CA SER A 52 7.33 -1.74 7.89
C SER A 52 6.84 -0.34 7.50
N TRP A 53 6.85 -0.05 6.20
CA TRP A 53 6.38 1.23 5.68
C TRP A 53 4.88 1.42 5.87
N LEU A 54 4.06 0.42 5.50
CA LEU A 54 2.61 0.47 5.73
C LEU A 54 2.30 0.74 7.21
N HIS A 55 3.01 0.07 8.12
CA HIS A 55 2.82 0.27 9.56
C HIS A 55 3.18 1.69 10.01
N HIS A 56 4.29 2.26 9.52
CA HIS A 56 4.69 3.65 9.78
C HIS A 56 3.69 4.66 9.21
N SER A 57 3.12 4.37 8.05
CA SER A 57 2.04 5.16 7.44
C SER A 57 0.68 4.98 8.13
N GLY A 58 0.62 4.23 9.23
CA GLY A 58 -0.62 3.98 9.99
C GLY A 58 -1.51 2.89 9.41
N ILE A 59 -1.13 2.30 8.27
CA ILE A 59 -1.91 1.29 7.56
C ILE A 59 -1.70 -0.08 8.21
N ARG A 60 -2.81 -0.74 8.57
CA ARG A 60 -2.79 -2.07 9.20
C ARG A 60 -3.26 -3.12 8.18
N PRO A 61 -2.35 -3.81 7.47
CA PRO A 61 -2.74 -4.78 6.44
C PRO A 61 -3.52 -5.98 7.00
N GLU A 62 -3.37 -6.29 8.29
CA GLU A 62 -3.97 -7.46 8.95
C GLU A 62 -5.42 -7.26 9.44
N LYS A 63 -5.96 -6.02 9.37
CA LYS A 63 -7.31 -5.74 9.89
C LYS A 63 -8.34 -5.86 8.76
N PRO A 64 -9.41 -6.66 8.90
CA PRO A 64 -10.44 -6.76 7.86
C PRO A 64 -11.21 -5.44 7.69
N VAL A 65 -11.44 -5.05 6.43
CA VAL A 65 -12.27 -3.89 6.06
C VAL A 65 -13.74 -4.29 6.09
N ARG A 66 -14.59 -3.50 6.75
CA ARG A 66 -16.04 -3.53 6.53
C ARG A 66 -16.38 -2.41 5.56
N LEU A 67 -16.81 -2.78 4.35
CA LEU A 67 -17.43 -1.85 3.41
C LEU A 67 -18.87 -1.64 3.91
N VAL A 68 -19.23 -0.42 4.29
CA VAL A 68 -20.60 -0.01 4.65
C VAL A 68 -21.24 0.76 3.50
#